data_AF-A0A660UIZ6-F1
#
_entry.id   AF-A0A660UIZ6-F1
#
_cell.length_a   1.000
_cell.length_b   1.000
_cell.length_c   1.000
_cell.angle_alpha   90.00
_cell.angle_beta   90.00
_cell.angle_gamma   90.00
#
_symmetry.space_group_name_H-M   'P 1'
#
loop_
_entity.id
_entity.type
_entity.pdbx_description
1 polymer ?
#
loop_
_entity_poly.entity_id
_entity_poly.type
_entity_poly.pdbx_seq_one_letter_code
_entity_poly.pdbx_strand_id
1 'polypeptide(L)'
;PELVLPAGHFHQPEEFVIQDVLQQVYVINRDDFNMREILLQPENKRPAWFDGLRKNYPVRREFHNTKVLLPDAESTLAKKLSGIGFQIGAIP
;
A
#
# COMPACT_ATOMS: atom_id res chain seq x y z
N PRO A 1 7.83 8.12 -4.33
CA PRO A 1 8.54 8.01 -3.02
C PRO A 1 9.58 6.90 -3.08
N GLU A 2 10.57 6.93 -2.19
CA GLU A 2 11.50 5.81 -2.01
C GLU A 2 11.15 5.05 -0.72
N LEU A 3 11.17 3.72 -0.79
CA LEU A 3 10.99 2.81 0.33
C LEU A 3 12.25 1.97 0.49
N VAL A 4 12.99 2.15 1.58
CA VAL A 4 14.15 1.33 1.90
C VAL A 4 13.67 0.12 2.68
N LEU A 5 13.96 -1.10 2.19
CA LEU A 5 13.61 -2.30 2.93
C LEU A 5 14.47 -2.44 4.19
N PRO A 6 13.85 -2.58 5.38
CA PRO A 6 14.59 -2.83 6.61
C PRO A 6 15.36 -4.15 6.56
N ALA A 7 16.51 -4.21 7.23
CA ALA A 7 17.33 -5.42 7.29
C ALA A 7 16.56 -6.65 7.85
N GLY A 8 15.59 -6.42 8.72
CA GLY A 8 14.76 -7.48 9.30
C GLY A 8 13.86 -8.21 8.28
N HIS A 9 13.55 -7.58 7.14
CA HIS A 9 12.71 -8.16 6.10
C HIS A 9 13.40 -9.30 5.34
N PHE A 10 14.75 -9.34 5.31
CA PHE A 10 15.49 -10.39 4.58
C PHE A 10 15.43 -11.78 5.24
N HIS A 11 14.91 -11.87 6.46
CA HIS A 11 14.67 -13.13 7.16
C HIS A 11 13.20 -13.55 7.15
N GLN A 12 12.31 -12.72 6.59
CA GLN A 12 10.89 -13.00 6.52
C GLN A 12 10.54 -13.70 5.20
N PRO A 13 9.42 -14.44 5.14
CA PRO A 13 8.86 -14.92 3.89
C PRO A 13 8.59 -13.75 2.93
N GLU A 14 8.87 -13.93 1.64
CA GLU A 14 8.71 -12.86 0.65
C GLU A 14 7.29 -12.31 0.60
N GLU A 15 6.27 -13.15 0.84
CA GLU A 15 4.87 -12.76 0.85
C GLU A 15 4.57 -11.75 1.96
N PHE A 16 5.19 -11.91 3.14
CA PHE A 16 5.09 -10.95 4.23
C PHE A 16 5.72 -9.60 3.84
N VAL A 17 6.90 -9.65 3.23
CA VAL A 17 7.61 -8.44 2.77
C VAL A 17 6.82 -7.70 1.69
N ILE A 18 6.24 -8.42 0.74
CA ILE A 18 5.39 -7.85 -0.31
C ILE A 18 4.17 -7.18 0.30
N GLN A 19 3.49 -7.85 1.23
CA GLN A 19 2.32 -7.29 1.92
C GLN A 19 2.68 -5.99 2.66
N ASP A 20 3.80 -5.96 3.38
CA ASP A 20 4.26 -4.79 4.10
C ASP A 20 4.56 -3.60 3.15
N VAL A 21 5.30 -3.85 2.06
CA VAL A 21 5.60 -2.83 1.04
C VAL A 21 4.34 -2.24 0.42
N LEU A 22 3.34 -3.09 0.12
CA LEU A 22 2.06 -2.64 -0.43
C LEU A 22 1.32 -1.73 0.55
N GLN A 23 1.28 -2.11 1.84
CA GLN A 23 0.60 -1.33 2.88
C GLN A 23 1.27 0.03 3.12
N GLN A 24 2.58 0.17 2.91
CA GLN A 24 3.26 1.46 3.00
C GLN A 24 2.83 2.45 1.90
N VAL A 25 2.38 1.96 0.74
CA VAL A 25 1.87 2.81 -0.35
C VAL A 25 0.36 3.03 -0.25
N TYR A 26 -0.39 1.97 0.07
CA TYR A 26 -1.84 2.01 0.11
C TYR A 26 -2.42 1.07 1.19
N VAL A 27 -2.89 1.67 2.29
CA VAL A 27 -3.54 0.96 3.40
C VAL A 27 -5.04 0.78 3.11
N ILE A 28 -5.41 -0.28 2.39
CA ILE A 28 -6.81 -0.56 2.02
C ILE A 28 -7.75 -0.73 3.21
N ASN A 29 -7.23 -1.22 4.35
CA ASN A 29 -8.03 -1.46 5.56
C ASN A 29 -8.65 -0.19 6.13
N ARG A 30 -8.03 0.98 5.91
CA ARG A 30 -8.60 2.27 6.33
C ARG A 30 -9.89 2.58 5.58
N ASP A 31 -9.93 2.29 4.29
CA ASP A 31 -11.10 2.54 3.46
C ASP A 31 -12.22 1.54 3.76
N ASP A 32 -11.88 0.27 3.96
CA ASP A 32 -12.83 -0.75 4.42
C ASP A 32 -13.47 -0.35 5.76
N PHE A 33 -12.66 0.09 6.72
CA PHE A 33 -13.16 0.55 8.02
C PHE A 33 -14.14 1.73 7.87
N ASN A 34 -13.72 2.80 7.17
CA ASN A 34 -14.57 3.98 6.95
C ASN A 34 -15.88 3.63 6.21
N MET A 35 -15.83 2.66 5.30
CA MET A 35 -17.01 2.18 4.60
C MET A 35 -17.94 1.40 5.54
N ARG A 36 -17.43 0.53 6.41
CA ARG A 36 -18.25 -0.20 7.39
C ARG A 36 -18.91 0.71 8.41
N GLU A 37 -18.27 1.83 8.78
CA GLU A 37 -18.84 2.83 9.69
C GLU A 37 -20.15 3.45 9.19
N ILE A 38 -20.45 3.34 7.89
CA ILE A 38 -21.75 3.78 7.34
C ILE A 38 -22.94 3.08 8.02
N LEU A 39 -22.74 1.86 8.51
CA LEU A 39 -23.77 1.08 9.20
C LEU A 39 -24.13 1.68 10.56
N LEU A 40 -23.23 2.45 11.16
CA LEU A 40 -23.45 3.19 12.40
C LEU A 40 -24.20 4.51 12.17
N GLN A 41 -24.34 4.94 10.91
CA GLN A 41 -25.05 6.17 10.57
C GLN A 41 -26.56 5.94 10.42
N PRO A 42 -27.40 6.91 10.84
CA PRO A 42 -28.83 6.91 10.53
C PRO A 42 -29.09 6.76 9.02
N GLU A 43 -30.14 6.06 8.63
CA GLU A 43 -30.41 5.74 7.22
C GLU A 43 -30.43 6.97 6.30
N ASN A 44 -31.04 8.06 6.77
CA ASN A 44 -31.10 9.33 6.03
C ASN A 44 -29.75 10.06 5.91
N LYS A 45 -28.73 9.67 6.68
CA LYS A 45 -27.37 10.23 6.62
C LYS A 45 -26.40 9.38 5.80
N ARG A 46 -26.72 8.10 5.55
CA ARG A 46 -25.84 7.18 4.80
C ARG A 46 -25.46 7.68 3.40
N PRO A 47 -26.37 8.24 2.57
CA PRO A 47 -25.97 8.74 1.25
C PRO A 47 -24.92 9.85 1.33
N ALA A 48 -25.11 10.81 2.25
CA ALA A 48 -24.17 11.90 2.46
C ALA A 48 -22.82 11.41 3.00
N TRP A 49 -22.82 10.40 3.88
CA TRP A 49 -21.59 9.75 4.37
C TRP A 49 -20.80 9.12 3.22
N PHE A 50 -21.46 8.28 2.42
CA PHE A 50 -20.82 7.61 1.28
C PHE A 50 -20.22 8.61 0.28
N ASP A 51 -20.98 9.64 -0.07
CA ASP A 51 -20.50 10.73 -0.92
C ASP A 51 -19.30 11.46 -0.31
N GLY A 52 -19.32 11.67 1.01
CA GLY A 52 -18.23 12.29 1.75
C GLY A 52 -16.91 11.51 1.66
N LEU A 53 -16.97 10.17 1.75
CA LEU A 53 -15.80 9.30 1.58
C LEU A 53 -15.17 9.44 0.19
N ARG A 54 -16.00 9.58 -0.85
CA ARG A 54 -15.56 9.73 -2.24
C ARG A 54 -15.03 11.14 -2.53
N LYS A 55 -15.74 12.17 -2.06
CA LYS A 55 -15.38 13.59 -2.28
C LYS A 55 -14.08 13.96 -1.57
N ASN A 56 -13.85 13.40 -0.38
CA ASN A 56 -12.67 13.68 0.43
C ASN A 56 -11.70 12.49 0.45
N TYR A 57 -11.69 11.69 -0.61
CA TYR A 57 -10.84 10.51 -0.69
C TYR A 57 -9.36 10.91 -0.60
N PRO A 58 -8.56 10.31 0.30
CA PRO A 58 -7.17 10.70 0.48
C PRO A 58 -6.35 10.42 -0.79
N VAL A 59 -5.22 11.12 -0.93
CA VAL A 59 -4.30 10.88 -2.03
C VAL A 59 -3.77 9.45 -1.96
N ARG A 60 -4.14 8.63 -2.94
CA ARG A 60 -3.60 7.28 -3.15
C ARG A 60 -2.44 7.34 -4.13
N ARG A 61 -1.26 6.91 -3.69
CA ARG A 61 -0.11 6.76 -4.59
C ARG A 61 -0.18 5.41 -5.29
N GLU A 62 0.28 5.37 -6.53
CA GLU A 62 0.34 4.15 -7.34
C GLU A 62 1.76 3.55 -7.29
N PHE A 63 1.88 2.22 -7.42
CA PHE A 63 3.14 1.50 -7.22
C PHE A 63 4.23 1.95 -8.20
N HIS A 64 3.88 2.25 -9.45
CA HIS A 64 4.84 2.72 -10.47
C HIS A 64 5.45 4.10 -10.17
N ASN A 65 4.88 4.84 -9.22
CA ASN A 65 5.43 6.10 -8.71
C ASN A 65 6.27 5.91 -7.44
N THR A 66 6.51 4.66 -7.04
CA THR A 66 7.25 4.29 -5.83
C THR A 66 8.44 3.41 -6.18
N LYS A 67 9.61 3.77 -5.66
CA LYS A 67 10.85 3.02 -5.83
C LYS A 67 11.19 2.28 -4.54
N VAL A 68 11.35 0.96 -4.62
CA VAL A 68 11.80 0.13 -3.50
C VAL A 68 13.29 -0.08 -3.63
N LEU A 69 14.02 0.19 -2.56
CA LEU A 69 15.47 0.02 -2.47
C LEU A 69 15.80 -1.26 -1.71
N LEU A 70 16.51 -2.18 -2.38
CA LEU A 70 16.92 -3.49 -1.86
C LEU A 70 18.45 -3.67 -1.99
N PRO A 71 19.08 -4.54 -1.17
CA PRO A 71 20.51 -4.85 -1.33
C PRO A 71 20.82 -5.52 -2.66
N ASP A 72 19.92 -6.38 -3.14
CA ASP A 72 20.01 -7.06 -4.42
C ASP A 72 18.79 -6.75 -5.28
N ALA A 73 18.98 -5.87 -6.27
CA ALA A 73 17.97 -5.43 -7.22
C ALA A 73 17.57 -6.54 -8.22
N GLU A 74 18.31 -7.65 -8.30
CA GLU A 74 18.04 -8.77 -9.21
C GLU A 74 17.43 -10.00 -8.50
N SER A 75 17.23 -9.89 -7.18
CA SER A 75 16.64 -10.92 -6.35
C SER A 75 15.23 -11.35 -6.82
N THR A 76 14.80 -12.54 -6.39
CA THR A 76 13.43 -13.04 -6.63
C THR A 76 12.37 -12.07 -6.10
N LEU A 77 12.58 -11.52 -4.90
CA LEU A 77 11.74 -10.50 -4.30
C LEU A 77 11.68 -9.22 -5.16
N ALA A 78 12.82 -8.72 -5.64
CA ALA A 78 12.86 -7.52 -6.49
C ALA A 78 12.08 -7.73 -7.80
N LYS A 79 12.20 -8.91 -8.42
CA LYS A 79 11.44 -9.27 -9.62
C LYS A 79 9.93 -9.35 -9.35
N LYS A 80 9.52 -9.93 -8.23
CA LYS A 80 8.11 -9.96 -7.80
C LYS A 80 7.55 -8.55 -7.59
N LEU A 81 8.28 -7.70 -6.87
CA LEU A 81 7.89 -6.30 -6.63
C LEU A 81 7.81 -5.50 -7.94
N SER A 82 8.78 -5.68 -8.86
CA SER A 82 8.72 -5.08 -10.19
C SER A 82 7.52 -5.56 -11.00
N GLY A 83 7.20 -6.86 -10.95
CA GLY A 83 6.03 -7.44 -11.62
C GLY A 83 4.69 -6.90 -11.09
N ILE A 84 4.63 -6.50 -9.81
CA ILE A 84 3.48 -5.81 -9.22
C ILE A 84 3.39 -4.34 -9.70
N GLY A 85 4.49 -3.78 -10.16
CA GLY A 85 4.55 -2.44 -10.75
C GLY A 85 5.40 -1.44 -9.97
N PHE A 86 6.21 -1.87 -8.99
CA PHE A 86 7.17 -0.99 -8.33
C PHE A 86 8.38 -0.70 -9.22
N GLN A 87 8.98 0.47 -9.03
CA GLN A 87 10.35 0.71 -9.50
C GLN A 87 11.32 0.07 -8.51
N ILE A 88 12.44 -0.49 -8.99
CA ILE A 88 13.46 -1.12 -8.15
C ILE A 88 14.75 -0.30 -8.18
N GLY A 89 15.44 -0.22 -7.06
CA GLY A 89 16.80 0.27 -6.98
C GLY A 89 17.64 -0.48 -5.96
N ALA A 90 18.95 -0.28 -6.03
CA ALA A 90 19.87 -0.74 -5.01
C ALA A 90 19.90 0.24 -3.84
N ILE A 91 20.10 -0.27 -2.63
CA ILE A 91 20.51 0.56 -1.48
C ILE A 91 21.92 1.10 -1.79
N PRO A 92 22.17 2.41 -1.64
CA PRO A 92 23.50 3.00 -1.85
C PRO A 92 24.54 2.51 -0.82
#